data_AF-A0A0N5AI24-F1
#
_entry.id   AF-A0A0N5AI24-F1
#
_cell.length_a   1.000
_cell.length_b   1.000
_cell.length_c   1.000
_cell.angle_alpha   90.00
_cell.angle_beta   90.00
_cell.angle_gamma   90.00
#
_symmetry.space_group_name_H-M   'P 1'
#
loop_
_entity.id
_entity.type
_entity.pdbx_description
1 polymer ?
#
loop_
_entity_poly.entity_id
_entity_poly.type
_entity_poly.pdbx_seq_one_letter_code
_entity_poly.pdbx_strand_id
1 'polypeptide(L)'
;MILQEQCTARDVVKFFGAISFFGKFVRNLTTDAGIFELMIAGLSSMDLTRWHAFRCYLKILNHNDLVDTIHVHCIKKTTNGLLLPNLTELTICVPVDEISCLSRFMDYGVSCNSIYSCRNLCLLRLNLPNYLNFLPYSDEASYIHRFNRHVQLFKDWSNANSLEERYTQKYY
;
A
#
# COMPACT_ATOMS: atom_id res chain seq x y z
N MET A 1 1.62 -2.54 -12.84
CA MET A 1 2.40 -1.40 -13.36
C MET A 1 3.41 -0.98 -12.29
N ILE A 2 4.50 -1.76 -12.18
CA ILE A 2 5.60 -1.45 -11.28
C ILE A 2 6.33 -0.24 -11.87
N LEU A 3 6.63 0.77 -11.04
CA LEU A 3 7.61 1.81 -11.36
C LEU A 3 8.88 1.11 -11.91
N GLN A 4 9.02 1.14 -13.24
CA GLN A 4 10.07 0.45 -13.99
C GLN A 4 11.45 0.81 -13.44
N GLU A 5 12.44 -0.04 -13.71
CA GLU A 5 13.86 0.11 -13.31
C GLU A 5 14.52 1.46 -13.68
N GLN A 6 13.84 2.30 -14.47
CA GLN A 6 14.32 3.60 -14.93
C GLN A 6 13.65 4.79 -14.25
N CYS A 7 12.71 4.58 -13.33
CA CYS A 7 12.04 5.68 -12.65
C CYS A 7 13.04 6.40 -11.73
N THR A 8 13.23 7.70 -11.94
CA THR A 8 14.08 8.50 -11.05
C THR A 8 13.26 9.03 -9.88
N ALA A 9 13.93 9.45 -8.80
CA ALA A 9 13.26 10.13 -7.70
C ALA A 9 12.47 11.39 -8.16
N ARG A 10 12.94 12.07 -9.20
CA ARG A 10 12.23 13.21 -9.81
C ARG A 10 10.92 12.77 -10.47
N ASP A 11 10.90 11.62 -11.12
CA ASP A 11 9.69 11.08 -11.75
C ASP A 11 8.67 10.66 -10.68
N VAL A 12 9.12 10.07 -9.58
CA VAL A 12 8.27 9.75 -8.42
C VAL A 12 7.60 11.01 -7.85
N VAL A 13 8.36 12.09 -7.65
CA VAL A 13 7.80 13.37 -7.16
C VAL A 13 6.78 13.94 -8.13
N LYS A 14 7.08 13.95 -9.43
CA LYS A 14 6.14 14.41 -10.47
C LYS A 14 4.89 13.56 -10.52
N PHE A 15 5.04 12.24 -10.41
CA PHE A 15 3.93 11.29 -10.44
C PHE A 15 3.01 11.47 -9.23
N PHE A 16 3.57 11.62 -8.03
CA PHE A 16 2.78 11.98 -6.85
C PHE A 16 2.11 13.35 -6.97
N GLY A 17 2.79 14.32 -7.59
CA GLY A 17 2.20 15.63 -7.92
C GLY A 17 0.99 15.50 -8.85
N ALA A 18 1.07 14.65 -9.87
CA ALA A 18 -0.05 14.36 -10.75
C ALA A 18 -1.20 13.67 -10.00
N ILE A 19 -0.92 12.66 -9.18
CA ILE A 19 -1.93 12.01 -8.32
C ILE A 19 -2.61 13.04 -7.42
N SER A 20 -1.84 13.93 -6.78
CA SER A 20 -2.38 14.96 -5.89
C SER A 20 -3.26 15.96 -6.63
N PHE A 21 -2.90 16.31 -7.88
CA PHE A 21 -3.69 17.22 -8.70
C PHE A 21 -4.99 16.59 -9.20
N PHE A 22 -4.93 15.37 -9.73
CA PHE A 22 -6.08 14.67 -10.31
C PHE A 22 -6.94 13.94 -9.28
N GLY A 23 -6.41 13.67 -8.09
CA GLY A 23 -7.04 12.88 -7.05
C GLY A 23 -8.43 13.38 -6.64
N LYS A 24 -8.64 14.70 -6.67
CA LYS A 24 -9.95 15.31 -6.44
C LYS A 24 -11.05 14.90 -7.41
N PHE A 25 -10.71 14.37 -8.59
CA PHE A 25 -11.67 13.91 -9.59
C PHE A 25 -11.88 12.40 -9.57
N VAL A 26 -11.08 11.66 -8.81
CA VAL A 26 -11.13 10.20 -8.77
C VAL A 26 -12.30 9.74 -7.90
N ARG A 27 -13.19 8.93 -8.49
CA ARG A 27 -14.26 8.22 -7.77
C ARG A 27 -13.97 6.74 -7.57
N ASN A 28 -13.40 6.10 -8.59
CA ASN A 28 -13.03 4.70 -8.58
C ASN A 28 -11.53 4.60 -8.86
N LEU A 29 -10.80 3.90 -7.98
CA LEU A 29 -9.37 3.70 -8.11
C LEU A 29 -9.05 2.21 -8.02
N THR A 30 -8.43 1.68 -9.07
CA THR A 30 -7.75 0.38 -9.05
C THR A 30 -6.27 0.64 -9.20
N THR A 31 -5.45 0.17 -8.26
CA THR A 31 -4.02 0.47 -8.22
C THR A 31 -3.22 -0.66 -7.60
N ASP A 32 -1.93 -0.70 -7.88
CA ASP A 32 -1.01 -1.65 -7.26
C ASP A 32 -0.60 -1.18 -5.86
N ALA A 33 -0.32 -2.13 -4.96
CA ALA A 33 0.07 -1.87 -3.58
C ALA A 33 1.26 -0.91 -3.47
N GLY A 34 2.27 -1.03 -4.35
CA GLY A 34 3.42 -0.12 -4.36
C GLY A 34 3.11 1.32 -4.80
N ILE A 35 2.18 1.52 -5.74
CA ILE A 35 1.70 2.86 -6.11
C ILE A 35 0.88 3.45 -4.97
N PHE A 36 0.07 2.63 -4.31
CA PHE A 36 -0.68 3.07 -3.14
C PHE A 36 0.24 3.40 -1.95
N GLU A 37 1.32 2.64 -1.75
CA GLU A 37 2.39 2.96 -0.80
C GLU A 37 3.03 4.32 -1.09
N LEU A 38 3.26 4.66 -2.37
CA LEU A 38 3.73 5.99 -2.76
C LEU A 38 2.75 7.09 -2.35
N MET A 39 1.45 6.88 -2.53
CA MET A 39 0.43 7.86 -2.11
C MET A 39 0.50 8.11 -0.60
N ILE A 40 0.62 7.04 0.19
CA ILE A 40 0.77 7.12 1.65
C ILE A 40 2.07 7.85 2.01
N ALA A 41 3.20 7.46 1.39
CA ALA A 41 4.50 8.07 1.64
C ALA A 41 4.52 9.57 1.30
N GLY A 42 3.89 9.99 0.20
CA GLY A 42 3.81 11.39 -0.20
C GLY A 42 3.00 12.27 0.75
N LEU A 43 2.14 11.68 1.58
CA LEU A 43 1.41 12.37 2.65
C LEU A 43 2.14 12.34 4.01
N SER A 44 3.18 11.51 4.14
CA SER A 44 3.89 11.28 5.39
C SER A 44 4.94 12.36 5.70
N SER A 45 5.70 12.16 6.78
CA SER A 45 6.92 12.95 7.04
C SER A 45 8.12 12.52 6.19
N MET A 46 8.03 11.41 5.47
CA MET A 46 9.11 10.91 4.61
C MET A 46 9.16 11.72 3.32
N ASP A 47 10.36 12.18 2.97
CA ASP A 47 10.60 12.76 1.65
C ASP A 47 10.51 11.69 0.55
N LEU A 48 9.90 12.01 -0.59
CA LEU A 48 9.71 11.06 -1.69
C LEU A 48 11.01 10.58 -2.33
N THR A 49 12.09 11.37 -2.27
CA THR A 49 13.42 10.93 -2.70
C THR A 49 13.95 9.85 -1.78
N ARG A 50 13.75 10.01 -0.47
CA ARG A 50 14.10 8.98 0.53
C ARG A 50 13.24 7.75 0.36
N TRP A 51 11.94 7.91 0.12
CA TRP A 51 11.04 6.78 -0.16
C TRP A 51 11.49 6.01 -1.41
N HIS A 52 11.86 6.71 -2.48
CA HIS A 52 12.38 6.07 -3.68
C HIS A 52 13.66 5.28 -3.40
N ALA A 53 14.63 5.87 -2.71
CA ALA A 53 15.86 5.19 -2.32
C ALA A 53 15.57 3.94 -1.44
N PHE A 54 14.61 4.05 -0.52
CA PHE A 54 14.14 2.94 0.30
C PHE A 54 13.54 1.81 -0.55
N ARG A 55 12.67 2.13 -1.52
CA ARG A 55 12.11 1.14 -2.45
C ARG A 55 13.19 0.48 -3.31
N CYS A 56 14.19 1.22 -3.77
CA CYS A 56 15.35 0.64 -4.47
C CYS A 56 16.11 -0.34 -3.57
N TYR A 57 16.33 0.01 -2.30
CA TYR A 57 16.97 -0.86 -1.34
C TYR A 57 16.18 -2.16 -1.09
N LEU A 58 14.86 -2.06 -0.92
CA LEU A 58 13.99 -3.25 -0.77
C LEU A 58 14.04 -4.17 -1.99
N LYS A 59 14.08 -3.62 -3.21
CA LYS A 59 14.22 -4.42 -4.44
C LYS A 59 15.51 -5.27 -4.45
N ILE A 60 16.61 -4.72 -3.94
CA ILE A 60 17.89 -5.47 -3.83
C ILE A 60 17.77 -6.61 -2.82
N LEU A 61 16.97 -6.42 -1.77
CA LEU A 61 16.82 -7.40 -0.68
C LEU A 61 15.74 -8.46 -0.90
N ASN A 62 14.86 -8.30 -1.89
CA ASN A 62 13.79 -9.26 -2.21
C ASN A 62 14.30 -10.70 -2.47
N HIS A 63 15.61 -10.90 -2.63
CA HIS A 63 16.24 -12.21 -2.76
C HIS A 63 16.51 -12.96 -1.44
N ASN A 64 16.36 -12.31 -0.27
CA ASN A 64 16.87 -12.83 1.01
C ASN A 64 15.82 -12.98 2.12
N ASP A 65 14.51 -12.90 1.86
CA ASP A 65 13.41 -12.94 2.86
C ASP A 65 13.49 -11.88 4.00
N LEU A 66 14.49 -11.01 3.98
CA LEU A 66 14.73 -9.96 4.99
C LEU A 66 13.83 -8.74 4.81
N VAL A 67 13.18 -8.60 3.65
CA VAL A 67 12.32 -7.45 3.31
C VAL A 67 11.17 -7.26 4.30
N ASP A 68 10.69 -8.36 4.89
CA ASP A 68 9.59 -8.35 5.84
C ASP A 68 9.99 -7.79 7.22
N THR A 69 11.29 -7.67 7.50
CA THR A 69 11.82 -7.13 8.76
C THR A 69 12.12 -5.63 8.69
N ILE A 70 12.06 -5.04 7.49
CA ILE A 70 12.47 -3.68 7.26
C ILE A 70 11.27 -2.75 7.33
N HIS A 71 11.27 -1.94 8.38
CA HIS A 71 10.21 -0.99 8.67
C HIS A 71 10.73 0.44 8.55
N VAL A 72 9.83 1.32 8.13
CA VAL A 72 10.04 2.77 8.20
C VAL A 72 9.35 3.26 9.47
N HIS A 73 9.88 4.30 10.11
CA HIS A 73 9.16 4.94 11.21
C HIS A 73 9.01 6.42 10.90
N CYS A 74 7.83 6.80 10.42
CA CYS A 74 7.49 8.19 10.18
C CYS A 74 6.74 8.80 11.37
N ILE A 75 6.94 10.10 11.56
CA ILE A 75 6.20 10.85 12.58
C ILE A 75 4.79 11.06 12.06
N LYS A 76 3.79 10.80 12.92
CA LYS A 76 2.39 11.06 12.59
C LYS A 76 2.21 12.51 12.16
N LYS A 77 1.72 12.70 10.95
CA LYS A 77 1.47 14.03 10.38
C LYS A 77 -0.02 14.18 10.10
N THR A 78 -0.61 15.22 10.65
CA THR A 78 -1.98 15.60 10.29
C THR A 78 -1.92 16.34 8.96
N THR A 79 -2.48 15.73 7.91
CA THR A 79 -2.64 16.39 6.61
C THR A 79 -3.94 17.20 6.61
N ASN A 80 -3.87 18.44 6.14
CA ASN A 80 -5.06 19.27 5.97
C ASN A 80 -5.75 18.89 4.65
N GLY A 81 -6.63 17.89 4.71
CA GLY A 81 -7.46 17.46 3.58
C GLY A 81 -7.23 16.01 3.15
N LEU A 82 -8.14 15.55 2.28
CA LEU A 82 -8.11 14.21 1.66
C LEU A 82 -7.39 14.27 0.32
N LEU A 83 -6.52 13.29 0.04
CA LEU A 83 -5.90 13.13 -1.28
C LEU A 83 -6.94 12.81 -2.37
N LEU A 84 -7.90 11.94 -2.04
CA LEU A 84 -8.96 11.42 -2.92
C LEU A 84 -10.33 11.71 -2.27
N PRO A 85 -10.77 12.97 -2.20
CA PRO A 85 -11.97 13.38 -1.45
C PRO A 85 -13.27 12.75 -1.97
N ASN A 86 -13.33 12.42 -3.26
CA ASN A 86 -14.52 11.90 -3.93
C ASN A 86 -14.48 10.37 -4.16
N LEU A 87 -13.52 9.67 -3.55
CA LEU A 87 -13.35 8.24 -3.74
C LEU A 87 -14.50 7.45 -3.10
N THR A 88 -15.15 6.62 -3.90
CA THR A 88 -16.22 5.70 -3.51
C THR A 88 -15.78 4.24 -3.62
N GLU A 89 -14.89 3.91 -4.56
CA GLU A 89 -14.41 2.54 -4.74
C GLU A 89 -12.88 2.50 -4.82
N LEU A 90 -12.27 1.65 -3.99
CA LEU A 90 -10.83 1.41 -3.97
C LEU A 90 -10.55 -0.08 -4.15
N THR A 91 -9.75 -0.43 -5.14
CA THR A 91 -9.18 -1.76 -5.32
C THR A 91 -7.67 -1.68 -5.28
N ILE A 92 -7.05 -2.40 -4.34
CA ILE A 92 -5.60 -2.52 -4.21
C ILE A 92 -5.18 -3.91 -4.68
N CYS A 93 -4.37 -3.98 -5.72
CA CYS A 93 -3.77 -5.19 -6.26
C CYS A 93 -2.40 -5.42 -5.64
N VAL A 94 -2.20 -6.56 -4.99
CA VAL A 94 -0.95 -6.89 -4.31
C VAL A 94 -0.18 -7.93 -5.14
N PRO A 95 0.95 -7.57 -5.76
CA PRO A 95 1.85 -8.53 -6.40
C PRO A 95 2.36 -9.60 -5.42
N VAL A 96 2.77 -10.76 -5.96
CA VAL A 96 3.28 -11.91 -5.18
C VAL A 96 4.44 -11.52 -4.26
N ASP A 97 5.34 -10.68 -4.76
CA ASP A 97 6.57 -10.23 -4.13
C ASP A 97 6.43 -8.93 -3.33
N GLU A 98 5.22 -8.39 -3.19
CA GLU A 98 4.95 -7.09 -2.56
C GLU A 98 3.95 -7.16 -1.39
N ILE A 99 3.70 -8.35 -0.83
CA ILE A 99 2.77 -8.51 0.30
C ILE A 99 3.16 -7.65 1.52
N SER A 100 4.46 -7.46 1.73
CA SER A 100 5.01 -6.66 2.83
C SER A 100 4.70 -5.16 2.73
N CYS A 101 4.34 -4.66 1.53
CA CYS A 101 3.82 -3.29 1.35
C CYS A 101 2.65 -3.01 2.29
N LEU A 102 1.77 -3.99 2.49
CA LEU A 102 0.57 -3.87 3.31
C LEU A 102 0.88 -3.47 4.76
N SER A 103 1.91 -4.07 5.36
CA SER A 103 2.32 -3.71 6.72
C SER A 103 3.04 -2.38 6.79
N ARG A 104 3.68 -1.93 5.72
CA ARG A 104 4.34 -0.62 5.71
C ARG A 104 3.37 0.54 5.63
N PHE A 105 2.09 0.32 5.30
CA PHE A 105 1.12 1.43 5.24
C PHE A 105 0.98 2.16 6.57
N MET A 106 1.00 1.43 7.69
CA MET A 106 0.96 2.01 9.04
C MET A 106 2.28 2.69 9.45
N ASP A 107 3.42 2.23 8.92
CA ASP A 107 4.77 2.71 9.22
C ASP A 107 5.00 4.17 8.79
N TYR A 108 4.24 4.62 7.78
CA TYR A 108 4.26 6.01 7.30
C TYR A 108 3.53 6.99 8.24
N GLY A 109 2.84 6.52 9.27
CA GLY A 109 2.14 7.40 10.23
C GLY A 109 1.00 8.22 9.61
N VAL A 110 0.48 7.78 8.45
CA VAL A 110 -0.62 8.42 7.71
C VAL A 110 -1.89 7.58 7.91
N SER A 111 -2.98 8.23 8.31
CA SER A 111 -4.28 7.57 8.43
C SER A 111 -4.89 7.32 7.06
N CYS A 112 -5.66 6.23 6.90
CA CYS A 112 -6.50 6.03 5.73
C CYS A 112 -7.46 7.22 5.47
N ASN A 113 -7.92 7.89 6.54
CA ASN A 113 -8.73 9.12 6.49
C ASN A 113 -7.97 10.37 6.04
N SER A 114 -6.68 10.28 5.70
CA SER A 114 -5.95 11.33 4.97
C SER A 114 -6.00 11.10 3.46
N ILE A 115 -6.36 9.89 3.02
CA ILE A 115 -6.39 9.50 1.62
C ILE A 115 -7.83 9.54 1.11
N TYR A 116 -8.75 8.88 1.80
CA TYR A 116 -10.16 8.78 1.43
C TYR A 116 -11.04 8.86 2.68
N SER A 117 -12.32 9.17 2.51
CA SER A 117 -13.29 9.14 3.63
C SER A 117 -13.83 7.73 3.82
N CYS A 118 -13.56 7.07 4.96
CA CYS A 118 -14.17 5.77 5.28
C CYS A 118 -15.71 5.81 5.30
N ARG A 119 -16.29 6.99 5.54
CA ARG A 119 -17.75 7.18 5.51
C ARG A 119 -18.31 7.15 4.09
N ASN A 120 -17.59 7.72 3.13
CA ASN A 120 -18.05 7.84 1.74
C ASN A 120 -17.62 6.64 0.88
N LEU A 121 -16.66 5.84 1.36
CA LEU A 121 -16.19 4.66 0.67
C LEU A 121 -17.29 3.60 0.65
N CYS A 122 -17.75 3.25 -0.54
CA CYS A 122 -18.75 2.21 -0.78
C CYS A 122 -18.10 0.83 -0.91
N LEU A 123 -16.84 0.76 -1.36
CA LEU A 123 -16.13 -0.49 -1.57
C LEU A 123 -14.62 -0.34 -1.36
N LEU A 124 -14.06 -1.18 -0.50
CA LEU A 124 -12.63 -1.44 -0.39
C LEU A 124 -12.36 -2.90 -0.78
N ARG A 125 -11.56 -3.11 -1.82
CA ARG A 125 -11.18 -4.44 -2.28
C ARG A 125 -9.67 -4.62 -2.18
N LEU A 126 -9.26 -5.72 -1.58
CA LEU A 126 -7.87 -6.18 -1.58
C LEU A 126 -7.77 -7.42 -2.47
N ASN A 127 -7.07 -7.30 -3.60
CA ASN A 127 -6.76 -8.42 -4.48
C ASN A 127 -5.40 -8.99 -4.08
N LEU A 128 -5.40 -10.23 -3.62
CA LEU A 128 -4.27 -10.94 -3.09
C LEU A 128 -3.88 -12.10 -4.02
N PRO A 129 -2.59 -12.43 -4.13
CA PRO A 129 -2.16 -13.60 -4.85
C PRO A 129 -2.58 -14.86 -4.10
N ASN A 130 -3.02 -15.90 -4.80
CA ASN A 130 -3.24 -17.21 -4.20
C ASN A 130 -1.89 -17.85 -3.87
N TYR A 131 -1.50 -17.77 -2.59
CA TYR A 131 -0.21 -18.24 -2.11
C TYR A 131 0.03 -19.73 -2.36
N LEU A 132 -1.02 -20.56 -2.45
CA LEU A 132 -0.90 -22.00 -2.75
C LEU A 132 -0.19 -22.27 -4.09
N ASN A 133 -0.25 -21.33 -5.03
CA ASN A 133 0.39 -21.46 -6.34
C ASN A 133 1.90 -21.15 -6.32
N PHE A 134 2.43 -20.59 -5.23
CA PHE A 134 3.78 -20.00 -5.21
C PHE A 134 4.67 -20.51 -4.05
N LEU A 135 4.22 -21.51 -3.29
CA LEU A 135 4.92 -22.02 -2.11
C LEU A 135 6.00 -23.07 -2.44
N PRO A 136 7.21 -22.96 -1.88
CA PRO A 136 8.09 -24.11 -1.70
C PRO A 136 7.55 -24.99 -0.54
N TYR A 137 7.36 -26.28 -0.80
CA TYR A 137 6.69 -27.27 0.08
C TYR A 137 7.21 -27.37 1.53
N SER A 138 8.37 -26.81 1.85
CA SER A 138 9.07 -27.04 3.13
C SER A 138 8.72 -26.07 4.26
N ASP A 139 7.99 -24.96 4.02
CA ASP A 139 7.77 -23.92 5.05
C ASP A 139 6.40 -23.24 4.99
N GLU A 140 5.38 -24.02 4.63
CA GLU A 140 4.01 -23.55 4.36
C GLU A 140 3.39 -22.78 5.54
N ALA A 141 3.50 -23.31 6.75
CA ALA A 141 2.86 -22.75 7.93
C ALA A 141 3.45 -21.38 8.32
N SER A 142 4.77 -21.23 8.23
CA SER A 142 5.49 -19.98 8.52
C SER A 142 5.09 -18.89 7.52
N TYR A 143 5.05 -19.25 6.22
CA TYR A 143 4.64 -18.35 5.17
C TYR A 143 3.18 -17.90 5.34
N ILE A 144 2.25 -18.82 5.59
CA ILE A 144 0.83 -18.51 5.80
C ILE A 144 0.66 -17.57 6.99
N HIS A 145 1.33 -17.85 8.11
CA HIS A 145 1.28 -17.00 9.29
C HIS A 145 1.79 -15.57 8.97
N ARG A 146 2.91 -15.46 8.24
CA ARG A 146 3.47 -14.18 7.81
C ARG A 146 2.53 -13.43 6.88
N PHE A 147 2.00 -14.10 5.88
CA PHE A 147 1.03 -13.55 4.93
C PHE A 147 -0.20 -12.99 5.65
N ASN A 148 -0.80 -13.77 6.54
CA ASN A 148 -1.97 -13.37 7.32
C ASN A 148 -1.66 -12.17 8.23
N ARG A 149 -0.45 -12.11 8.81
CA ARG A 149 -0.01 -10.94 9.60
C ARG A 149 0.00 -9.67 8.75
N HIS A 150 0.52 -9.70 7.53
CA HIS A 150 0.54 -8.52 6.65
C HIS A 150 -0.86 -8.04 6.29
N VAL A 151 -1.76 -8.97 5.97
CA VAL A 151 -3.17 -8.68 5.69
C VAL A 151 -3.87 -8.10 6.92
N GLN A 152 -3.61 -8.62 8.11
CA GLN A 152 -4.22 -8.11 9.35
C GLN A 152 -3.78 -6.68 9.66
N LEU A 153 -2.48 -6.37 9.52
CA LEU A 153 -1.98 -5.02 9.73
C LEU A 153 -2.59 -4.02 8.74
N PHE A 154 -2.82 -4.44 7.49
CA PHE A 154 -3.57 -3.62 6.53
C PHE A 154 -5.01 -3.39 6.97
N LYS A 155 -5.73 -4.42 7.45
CA LYS A 155 -7.11 -4.28 7.93
C LYS A 155 -7.21 -3.28 9.07
N ASP A 156 -6.25 -3.32 9.99
CA ASP A 156 -6.18 -2.40 11.12
C ASP A 156 -5.94 -0.97 10.63
N TRP A 157 -5.01 -0.79 9.69
CA TRP A 157 -4.71 0.52 9.08
C TRP A 157 -5.89 1.10 8.28
N SER A 158 -6.56 0.28 7.45
CA SER A 158 -7.66 0.71 6.58
C SER A 158 -8.99 0.84 7.32
N ASN A 159 -9.02 0.50 8.62
CA ASN A 159 -10.23 0.39 9.42
C ASN A 159 -11.28 -0.54 8.77
N ALA A 160 -10.82 -1.67 8.24
CA ALA A 160 -11.66 -2.62 7.49
C ALA A 160 -12.86 -3.12 8.31
N ASN A 161 -12.71 -3.26 9.63
CA ASN A 161 -13.79 -3.69 10.52
C ASN A 161 -14.98 -2.72 10.48
N SER A 162 -14.75 -1.42 10.29
CA SER A 162 -15.83 -0.42 10.18
C SER A 162 -16.52 -0.39 8.82
N LEU A 163 -15.92 -1.04 7.81
CA LEU A 163 -16.46 -1.11 6.46
C LEU A 163 -17.45 -2.27 6.31
N GLU A 164 -17.38 -3.28 7.17
CA GLU A 164 -18.27 -4.45 7.16
C GLU A 164 -18.31 -5.08 5.74
N GLU A 165 -19.49 -5.21 5.14
CA GLU A 165 -19.73 -5.74 3.79
C GLU A 165 -19.07 -4.92 2.66
N ARG A 166 -18.69 -3.66 2.94
CA ARG A 166 -17.96 -2.81 1.99
C ARG A 166 -16.50 -3.22 1.84
N TYR A 167 -15.97 -4.06 2.74
CA TYR A 167 -14.64 -4.63 2.61
C TYR A 167 -14.70 -6.02 1.97
N THR A 168 -13.90 -6.24 0.92
CA THR A 168 -13.80 -7.54 0.24
C THR A 168 -12.35 -7.94 0.00
N GLN A 169 -12.07 -9.24 0.13
CA GLN A 169 -10.80 -9.85 -0.26
C GLN A 169 -11.04 -10.79 -1.42
N LYS A 170 -10.20 -10.71 -2.46
CA LYS A 170 -10.23 -11.64 -3.60
C LYS A 170 -8.86 -12.26 -3.78
N TYR A 171 -8.83 -13.55 -4.07
CA TYR A 171 -7.60 -14.28 -4.40
C TYR A 171 -7.57 -14.57 -5.90
N TYR A 172 -6.41 -14.43 -6.52
CA TYR A 172 -6.20 -14.69 -7.95
C TYR A 172 -5.02 -15.62 -8.21
#